data_AF-A0A969TWK1-F1
#
_entry.id   AF-A0A969TWK1-F1
#
_cell.length_a   1.000
_cell.length_b   1.000
_cell.length_c   1.000
_cell.angle_alpha   90.00
_cell.angle_beta   90.00
_cell.angle_gamma   90.00
#
_symmetry.space_group_name_H-M   'P 1'
#
loop_
_entity.id
_entity.type
_entity.pdbx_description
1 polymer ?
#
loop_
_entity_poly.entity_id
_entity_poly.type
_entity_poly.pdbx_seq_one_letter_code
_entity_poly.pdbx_strand_id
1 'polypeptide(L)'
;MKTVLLASLAVTGAIVGTRSLGWMQASELKAFDGLMRMRPQEESDERLLVITVGEPDIQYQDRMGMERTGSLSDLALEQLLEKLEPYQPSVIGVDIYHDFPYKPSLAAKLAKNKHFIAPCEIGQTVTTPLTVASPPGISPKQTGFTDFPRDPDDVMRRQLLLMTSSPSCNTSHSLSFRIALNYLA
;
A
#
# COMPACT_ATOMS: atom_id res chain seq x y z
N MET A 1 34.28 -19.59 37.87
CA MET A 1 33.00 -18.85 37.98
C MET A 1 33.15 -17.35 37.70
N LYS A 2 34.01 -16.60 38.42
CA LYS A 2 34.18 -15.15 38.21
C LYS A 2 34.65 -14.75 36.80
N THR A 3 35.61 -15.49 36.23
CA THR A 3 36.14 -15.25 34.86
C THR A 3 35.09 -15.46 33.78
N VAL A 4 34.30 -16.53 33.89
CA VAL A 4 33.18 -16.81 32.98
C VAL A 4 32.14 -15.69 33.06
N LEU A 5 31.79 -15.24 34.26
CA LEU A 5 30.78 -14.19 34.46
C LEU A 5 31.24 -12.83 33.89
N LEU A 6 32.51 -12.46 34.08
CA LEU A 6 33.11 -11.27 33.48
C LEU A 6 33.17 -11.35 31.95
N ALA A 7 33.58 -12.49 31.39
CA ALA A 7 33.62 -12.70 29.95
C ALA A 7 32.21 -12.61 29.33
N SER A 8 31.21 -13.25 29.94
CA SER A 8 29.82 -13.18 29.48
C SER A 8 29.28 -11.75 29.49
N LEU A 9 29.54 -10.97 30.55
CA LEU A 9 29.15 -9.56 30.64
C LEU A 9 29.83 -8.72 29.56
N ALA A 10 31.13 -8.92 29.33
CA ALA A 10 31.89 -8.19 28.31
C ALA A 10 31.37 -8.48 26.90
N VAL A 11 31.15 -9.76 26.57
CA VAL A 11 30.61 -10.16 25.26
C VAL A 11 29.18 -9.63 25.08
N THR A 12 28.33 -9.74 26.11
CA THR A 12 26.97 -9.20 26.06
C THR A 12 26.99 -7.70 25.84
N GLY A 13 27.83 -6.97 26.57
CA GLY A 13 27.99 -5.52 26.43
C GLY A 13 28.46 -5.12 25.02
N ALA A 14 29.42 -5.86 24.45
CA ALA A 14 29.89 -5.62 23.09
C ALA A 14 28.78 -5.88 22.05
N ILE A 15 28.03 -6.97 22.18
CA ILE A 15 26.91 -7.28 21.28
C ILE A 15 25.81 -6.20 21.40
N VAL A 16 25.41 -5.85 22.62
CA VAL A 16 24.39 -4.83 22.85
C VAL A 16 24.85 -3.48 22.27
N GLY A 17 26.10 -3.07 22.51
CA GLY A 17 26.65 -1.81 22.01
C GLY A 17 26.73 -1.76 20.48
N THR A 18 27.23 -2.82 19.85
CA THR A 18 27.32 -2.90 18.37
C THR A 18 25.95 -2.87 17.71
N ARG A 19 24.94 -3.54 18.31
CA ARG A 19 23.55 -3.52 17.84
C ARG A 19 22.90 -2.16 18.06
N SER A 20 23.08 -1.53 19.21
CA SER A 20 22.47 -0.22 19.50
C SER A 20 23.02 0.89 18.61
N LEU A 21 24.27 0.76 18.14
CA LEU A 21 24.89 1.70 17.20
C LEU A 21 24.55 1.42 15.74
N GLY A 22 23.83 0.32 15.43
CA GLY A 22 23.46 -0.05 14.07
C GLY A 22 24.63 -0.48 13.18
N TRP A 23 25.81 -0.79 13.74
CA TRP A 23 27.01 -1.10 12.94
C TRP A 23 26.86 -2.34 12.05
N MET A 24 26.01 -3.28 12.47
CA MET A 24 25.71 -4.50 11.69
C MET A 24 24.47 -4.36 10.80
N GLN A 25 23.73 -3.24 10.89
CA GLN A 25 22.44 -3.09 10.22
C GLN A 25 22.55 -3.27 8.70
N ALA A 26 23.55 -2.66 8.06
CA ALA A 26 23.71 -2.75 6.60
C ALA A 26 24.02 -4.18 6.12
N SER A 27 24.80 -4.96 6.87
CA SER A 27 25.09 -6.35 6.52
C SER A 27 23.91 -7.27 6.81
N GLU A 28 23.19 -7.05 7.91
CA GLU A 28 21.96 -7.78 8.25
C GLU A 28 20.87 -7.58 7.19
N LEU A 29 20.64 -6.34 6.73
CA LEU A 29 19.67 -6.06 5.67
C LEU A 29 20.04 -6.74 4.34
N LYS A 30 21.32 -6.70 3.94
CA LYS A 30 21.77 -7.40 2.73
C LYS A 30 21.61 -8.92 2.83
N ALA A 31 21.90 -9.49 4.00
CA ALA A 31 21.72 -10.92 4.24
C ALA A 31 20.23 -11.29 4.17
N PHE A 32 19.35 -10.48 4.76
CA PHE A 32 17.91 -10.63 4.66
C PHE A 32 17.43 -10.58 3.21
N ASP A 33 17.86 -9.59 2.43
CA ASP A 33 17.49 -9.47 1.00
C ASP A 33 17.95 -10.69 0.19
N GLY A 34 19.16 -11.20 0.49
CA GLY A 34 19.66 -12.45 -0.08
C GLY A 34 18.74 -13.64 0.23
N LEU A 35 18.36 -13.81 1.50
CA LEU A 35 17.44 -14.86 1.94
C LEU A 35 16.06 -14.73 1.29
N MET A 36 15.54 -13.51 1.12
CA MET A 36 14.26 -13.28 0.45
C MET A 36 14.32 -13.67 -1.02
N ARG A 37 15.40 -13.33 -1.73
CA ARG A 37 15.59 -13.71 -3.15
C ARG A 37 15.82 -15.20 -3.37
N MET A 38 16.28 -15.93 -2.35
CA MET A 38 16.45 -17.39 -2.42
C MET A 38 15.14 -18.17 -2.24
N ARG A 39 14.03 -17.49 -1.92
CA ARG A 39 12.74 -18.16 -1.84
C ARG A 39 12.33 -18.68 -3.23
N PRO A 40 11.70 -19.85 -3.32
CA PRO A 40 11.10 -20.31 -4.57
C PRO A 40 10.15 -19.26 -5.13
N GLN A 41 10.09 -19.15 -6.44
CA GLN A 41 9.11 -18.29 -7.11
C GLN A 41 7.70 -18.82 -6.81
N GLU A 42 6.84 -17.94 -6.30
CA GLU A 42 5.42 -18.25 -6.11
C GLU A 42 4.70 -18.24 -7.47
N GLU A 43 3.83 -19.22 -7.70
CA GLU A 43 3.00 -19.28 -8.89
C GLU A 43 1.90 -18.20 -8.82
N SER A 44 1.43 -17.76 -9.99
CA SER A 44 0.32 -16.81 -10.07
C SER A 44 -0.96 -17.48 -9.57
N ASP A 45 -1.67 -16.82 -8.66
CA ASP A 45 -2.99 -17.27 -8.20
C ASP A 45 -4.05 -16.89 -9.24
N GLU A 46 -4.70 -17.89 -9.84
CA GLU A 46 -5.73 -17.68 -10.88
C GLU A 46 -6.96 -16.91 -10.38
N ARG A 47 -7.14 -16.79 -9.05
CA ARG A 47 -8.23 -16.03 -8.44
C ARG A 47 -7.95 -14.54 -8.38
N LEU A 48 -6.72 -14.11 -8.66
CA LEU A 48 -6.28 -12.72 -8.57
C LEU A 48 -6.13 -12.13 -9.98
N LEU A 49 -6.84 -11.04 -10.24
CA LEU A 49 -6.73 -10.27 -11.48
C LEU A 49 -6.02 -8.95 -11.19
N VAL A 50 -4.89 -8.70 -11.86
CA VAL A 50 -4.17 -7.43 -11.80
C VAL A 50 -4.40 -6.66 -13.09
N ILE A 51 -4.90 -5.43 -12.96
CA ILE A 51 -5.11 -4.51 -14.08
C ILE A 51 -4.17 -3.32 -13.88
N THR A 52 -3.31 -3.08 -14.87
CA THR A 52 -2.35 -1.98 -14.86
C THR A 52 -2.85 -0.81 -15.70
N VAL A 53 -2.54 0.41 -15.28
CA VAL A 53 -2.75 1.62 -16.08
C VAL A 53 -1.38 2.21 -16.39
N GLY A 54 -0.96 2.10 -17.66
CA GLY A 54 0.31 2.61 -18.14
C GLY A 54 0.15 3.81 -19.09
N GLU A 55 1.29 4.27 -19.61
CA GLU A 55 1.34 5.35 -20.60
C GLU A 55 0.45 5.09 -21.84
N PRO A 56 0.37 3.88 -22.43
CA PRO A 56 -0.53 3.62 -23.55
C PRO A 56 -2.01 3.80 -23.20
N ASP A 57 -2.41 3.46 -21.97
CA ASP A 57 -3.79 3.59 -21.48
C ASP A 57 -4.15 5.06 -21.25
N ILE A 58 -3.20 5.86 -20.78
CA ILE A 58 -3.35 7.32 -20.66
C ILE A 58 -3.57 7.94 -22.06
N GLN A 59 -2.72 7.61 -23.02
CA GLN A 59 -2.87 8.11 -24.40
C GLN A 59 -4.14 7.63 -25.08
N TYR A 60 -4.60 6.41 -24.77
CA TYR A 60 -5.89 5.91 -25.23
C TYR A 60 -7.05 6.77 -24.70
N GLN A 61 -7.07 7.05 -23.40
CA GLN A 61 -8.11 7.89 -22.78
C GLN A 61 -8.14 9.29 -23.40
N ASP A 62 -6.97 9.91 -23.59
CA ASP A 62 -6.85 11.25 -24.18
C ASP A 62 -7.35 11.28 -25.63
N ARG A 63 -6.97 10.28 -26.45
CA ARG A 63 -7.46 10.14 -27.84
C ARG A 63 -8.96 9.92 -27.94
N MET A 64 -9.53 9.21 -26.97
CA MET A 64 -10.97 8.97 -26.88
C MET A 64 -11.74 10.17 -26.29
N GLY A 65 -11.05 11.25 -25.93
CA GLY A 65 -11.67 12.44 -25.35
C GLY A 65 -12.25 12.19 -23.96
N MET A 66 -11.72 11.22 -23.23
CA MET A 66 -12.15 10.96 -21.85
C MET A 66 -11.61 12.07 -20.95
N GLU A 67 -12.51 12.83 -20.32
CA GLU A 67 -12.14 13.86 -19.36
C GLU A 67 -11.47 13.21 -18.14
N ARG A 68 -10.19 13.53 -17.95
CA ARG A 68 -9.34 12.91 -16.94
C ARG A 68 -8.72 13.95 -16.02
N THR A 69 -8.77 13.66 -14.72
CA THR A 69 -7.98 14.29 -13.67
C THR A 69 -7.20 13.16 -13.01
N GLY A 70 -5.87 13.17 -12.98
CA GLY A 70 -5.06 12.02 -12.50
C GLY A 70 -5.06 10.81 -13.46
N SER A 71 -4.34 9.71 -13.19
CA SER A 71 -4.00 8.67 -14.21
C SER A 71 -5.15 7.90 -14.86
N LEU A 72 -6.35 7.90 -14.26
CA LEU A 72 -7.53 7.19 -14.77
C LEU A 72 -8.75 8.11 -14.72
N SER A 73 -9.45 8.24 -15.85
CA SER A 73 -10.70 9.01 -15.92
C SER A 73 -11.85 8.29 -15.23
N ASP A 74 -12.82 9.05 -14.74
CA ASP A 74 -14.05 8.49 -14.15
C ASP A 74 -14.82 7.62 -15.14
N LEU A 75 -14.86 8.03 -16.41
CA LEU A 75 -15.49 7.24 -17.46
C LEU A 75 -14.79 5.89 -17.66
N ALA A 76 -13.46 5.87 -17.65
CA ALA A 76 -12.70 4.62 -17.76
C ALA A 76 -12.89 3.73 -16.52
N LEU A 77 -12.89 4.31 -15.32
CA LEU A 77 -13.15 3.56 -14.08
C LEU A 77 -14.58 2.98 -14.07
N GLU A 78 -15.58 3.76 -14.48
CA GLU A 78 -16.97 3.32 -14.59
C GLU A 78 -17.09 2.13 -15.55
N GLN A 79 -16.53 2.24 -16.76
CA GLN A 79 -16.52 1.16 -17.76
C GLN A 79 -15.73 -0.07 -17.29
N LEU A 80 -14.65 0.12 -16.55
CA LEU A 80 -13.89 -0.98 -15.97
C LEU A 80 -14.73 -1.73 -14.94
N LEU A 81 -15.39 -1.01 -14.04
CA LEU A 81 -16.26 -1.60 -13.03
C LEU A 81 -17.45 -2.34 -13.67
N GLU A 82 -18.07 -1.78 -14.70
CA GLU A 82 -19.14 -2.46 -15.45
C GLU A 82 -18.70 -3.77 -16.08
N LYS A 83 -17.43 -3.87 -16.50
CA LYS A 83 -16.86 -5.13 -17.02
C LYS A 83 -16.57 -6.13 -15.92
N LEU A 84 -16.19 -5.68 -14.71
CA LEU A 84 -15.81 -6.54 -13.59
C LEU A 84 -17.03 -7.02 -12.79
N GLU A 85 -18.06 -6.20 -12.65
CA GLU A 85 -19.24 -6.48 -11.83
C GLU A 85 -19.93 -7.82 -12.13
N PRO A 86 -20.13 -8.24 -13.40
CA PRO A 86 -20.74 -9.53 -13.72
C PRO A 86 -19.98 -10.75 -13.18
N TYR A 87 -18.67 -10.61 -12.94
CA TYR A 87 -17.82 -11.67 -12.40
C TYR A 87 -17.88 -11.77 -10.87
N GLN A 88 -18.62 -10.87 -10.19
CA GLN A 88 -18.83 -10.88 -8.74
C GLN A 88 -17.51 -10.94 -7.94
N PRO A 89 -16.57 -10.00 -8.16
CA PRO A 89 -15.32 -9.99 -7.41
C PRO A 89 -15.57 -9.80 -5.91
N SER A 90 -14.92 -10.61 -5.07
CA SER A 90 -15.03 -10.49 -3.61
C SER A 90 -14.50 -9.15 -3.09
N VAL A 91 -13.52 -8.56 -3.78
CA VAL A 91 -12.94 -7.26 -3.46
C VAL A 91 -12.36 -6.62 -4.72
N ILE A 92 -12.42 -5.28 -4.81
CA ILE A 92 -11.81 -4.46 -5.85
C ILE A 92 -10.96 -3.40 -5.14
N GLY A 93 -9.65 -3.61 -5.12
CA GLY A 93 -8.69 -2.62 -4.64
C GLY A 93 -8.20 -1.75 -5.79
N VAL A 94 -8.20 -0.42 -5.60
CA VAL A 94 -7.62 0.52 -6.56
C VAL A 94 -6.44 1.21 -5.91
N ASP A 95 -5.27 1.11 -6.55
CA ASP A 95 -4.05 1.81 -6.13
C ASP A 95 -3.75 2.99 -7.08
N ILE A 96 -4.77 3.83 -7.27
CA ILE A 96 -4.70 5.09 -8.02
C ILE A 96 -5.35 6.15 -7.15
N TYR A 97 -4.58 7.16 -6.78
CA TYR A 97 -5.09 8.27 -5.98
C TYR A 97 -6.16 9.07 -6.74
N HIS A 98 -7.19 9.47 -5.99
CA HIS A 98 -8.31 10.24 -6.50
C HIS A 98 -8.86 11.14 -5.37
N ASP A 99 -8.06 12.13 -4.96
CA ASP A 99 -8.32 13.03 -3.83
C ASP A 99 -9.30 14.18 -4.15
N PHE A 100 -10.02 14.05 -5.26
CA PHE A 100 -11.03 14.99 -5.76
C PHE A 100 -12.36 14.26 -6.00
N PRO A 101 -13.49 14.98 -6.12
CA PRO A 101 -14.79 14.34 -6.26
C PRO A 101 -14.93 13.56 -7.58
N TYR A 102 -15.37 12.30 -7.48
CA TYR A 102 -15.88 11.56 -8.63
C TYR A 102 -17.12 12.24 -9.23
N LYS A 103 -17.37 12.01 -10.53
CA LYS A 103 -18.62 12.36 -11.21
C LYS A 103 -19.81 11.77 -10.46
N PRO A 104 -20.95 12.48 -10.38
CA PRO A 104 -22.06 12.10 -9.50
C PRO A 104 -22.58 10.66 -9.68
N SER A 105 -22.64 10.14 -10.91
CA SER A 105 -23.07 8.76 -11.19
C SER A 105 -22.12 7.74 -10.57
N LEU A 106 -20.82 7.91 -10.83
CA LEU A 106 -19.76 7.05 -10.32
C LEU A 106 -19.66 7.15 -8.79
N ALA A 107 -19.71 8.35 -8.22
CA ALA A 107 -19.70 8.57 -6.78
C ALA A 107 -20.83 7.78 -6.08
N ALA A 108 -22.05 7.82 -6.62
CA ALA A 108 -23.19 7.09 -6.08
C ALA A 108 -23.03 5.56 -6.21
N LYS A 109 -22.38 5.09 -7.28
CA LYS A 109 -22.07 3.67 -7.51
C LYS A 109 -21.02 3.17 -6.50
N LEU A 110 -19.90 3.89 -6.36
CA LEU A 110 -18.80 3.55 -5.47
C LEU A 110 -19.22 3.59 -3.99
N ALA A 111 -20.01 4.58 -3.57
CA ALA A 111 -20.50 4.68 -2.21
C ALA A 111 -21.39 3.48 -1.79
N LYS A 112 -22.04 2.81 -2.75
CA LYS A 112 -22.87 1.62 -2.50
C LYS A 112 -22.07 0.31 -2.64
N ASN A 113 -20.97 0.32 -3.40
CA ASN A 113 -20.18 -0.87 -3.67
C ASN A 113 -19.21 -1.19 -2.51
N LYS A 114 -19.66 -2.03 -1.58
CA LYS A 114 -18.86 -2.44 -0.40
C LYS A 114 -17.58 -3.20 -0.74
N HIS A 115 -17.45 -3.73 -1.96
CA HIS A 115 -16.26 -4.44 -2.42
C HIS A 115 -15.16 -3.50 -2.90
N PHE A 116 -15.48 -2.22 -3.16
CA PHE A 116 -14.52 -1.23 -3.62
C PHE A 116 -13.70 -0.65 -2.46
N ILE A 117 -12.38 -0.62 -2.61
CA ILE A 117 -11.44 -0.01 -1.66
C ILE A 117 -10.55 0.98 -2.40
N ALA A 118 -10.59 2.24 -1.96
CA ALA A 118 -9.78 3.33 -2.48
C ALA A 118 -8.50 3.55 -1.65
N PRO A 119 -7.45 4.12 -2.26
CA PRO A 119 -6.23 4.49 -1.55
C PRO A 119 -6.34 5.90 -0.95
N CYS A 120 -5.56 6.15 0.09
CA CYS A 120 -5.18 7.47 0.55
C CYS A 120 -3.77 7.44 1.16
N GLU A 121 -3.19 8.59 1.44
CA GLU A 121 -1.87 8.68 2.05
C GLU A 121 -1.95 9.57 3.29
N ILE A 122 -1.60 9.02 4.44
CA ILE A 122 -1.64 9.73 5.72
C ILE A 122 -0.47 10.71 5.82
N GLY A 123 0.68 10.33 5.27
CA GLY A 123 1.94 11.05 5.31
C GLY A 123 2.73 10.71 6.58
N GLN A 124 3.99 10.36 6.40
CA GLN A 124 4.90 10.06 7.51
C GLN A 124 5.95 11.16 7.68
N THR A 125 5.80 11.91 8.77
CA THR A 125 6.80 12.80 9.39
C THR A 125 7.08 14.16 8.72
N VAL A 126 7.70 15.03 9.53
CA VAL A 126 7.91 16.49 9.36
C VAL A 126 8.64 16.90 8.07
N THR A 127 9.33 15.96 7.41
CA THR A 127 10.23 16.23 6.29
C THR A 127 9.62 16.03 4.90
N THR A 128 8.53 15.28 4.77
CA THR A 128 7.81 15.07 3.51
C THR A 128 6.31 14.99 3.79
N PRO A 129 5.63 16.15 3.85
CA PRO A 129 4.23 16.27 4.28
C PRO A 129 3.23 15.94 3.17
N LEU A 130 3.64 15.21 2.13
CA LEU A 130 2.74 14.87 1.03
C LEU A 130 1.72 13.86 1.57
N THR A 131 0.54 14.38 1.88
CA THR A 131 -0.64 13.61 2.24
C THR A 131 -1.57 13.61 1.05
N VAL A 132 -2.22 12.49 0.78
CA VAL A 132 -3.23 12.38 -0.26
C VAL A 132 -4.54 12.05 0.42
N ALA A 133 -5.52 12.95 0.29
CA ALA A 133 -6.80 12.75 0.94
C ALA A 133 -7.56 11.55 0.35
N SER A 134 -8.41 10.93 1.17
CA SER A 134 -9.36 9.94 0.66
C SER A 134 -10.30 10.57 -0.37
N PRO A 135 -10.78 9.81 -1.36
CA PRO A 135 -11.77 10.32 -2.29
C PRO A 135 -13.03 10.81 -1.56
N PRO A 136 -13.52 12.03 -1.86
CA PRO A 136 -14.71 12.58 -1.22
C PRO A 136 -15.92 11.65 -1.37
N GLY A 137 -16.64 11.42 -0.27
CA GLY A 137 -17.85 10.59 -0.24
C GLY A 137 -17.63 9.08 -0.12
N ILE A 138 -16.38 8.61 -0.11
CA ILE A 138 -16.04 7.21 0.17
C ILE A 138 -15.94 6.98 1.68
N SER A 139 -16.51 5.87 2.16
CA SER A 139 -16.48 5.53 3.58
C SER A 139 -15.06 5.21 4.07
N PRO A 140 -14.69 5.56 5.32
CA PRO A 140 -13.50 5.04 6.00
C PRO A 140 -13.30 3.51 5.90
N LYS A 141 -14.40 2.75 5.81
CA LYS A 141 -14.37 1.28 5.67
C LYS A 141 -14.02 0.81 4.24
N GLN A 142 -14.09 1.69 3.27
CA GLN A 142 -13.75 1.48 1.86
C GLN A 142 -12.46 2.24 1.50
N THR A 143 -11.63 2.55 2.49
CA THR A 143 -10.36 3.25 2.27
C THR A 143 -9.24 2.58 3.03
N GLY A 144 -8.08 2.45 2.40
CA GLY A 144 -6.85 2.00 3.04
C GLY A 144 -5.68 2.91 2.70
N PHE A 145 -4.79 3.11 3.66
CA PHE A 145 -3.61 3.96 3.45
C PHE A 145 -2.51 3.20 2.69
N THR A 146 -1.65 3.90 1.95
CA THR A 146 -0.57 3.31 1.13
C THR A 146 0.83 3.60 1.68
N ASP A 147 0.92 4.28 2.82
CA ASP A 147 2.19 4.62 3.46
C ASP A 147 3.07 3.40 3.77
N PHE A 148 4.36 3.52 3.43
CA PHE A 148 5.41 2.56 3.72
C PHE A 148 6.56 3.25 4.46
N PRO A 149 7.22 2.55 5.40
CA PRO A 149 8.39 3.09 6.08
C PRO A 149 9.59 3.01 5.13
N ARG A 150 10.36 4.08 5.06
CA ARG A 150 11.59 4.12 4.24
C ARG A 150 12.77 3.59 5.04
N ASP A 151 13.47 2.58 4.52
CA ASP A 151 14.73 2.11 5.10
C ASP A 151 15.89 3.06 4.73
N PRO A 152 17.01 3.09 5.48
CA PRO A 152 18.12 4.01 5.23
C PRO A 152 18.79 3.90 3.85
N ASP A 153 18.62 2.76 3.18
CA ASP A 153 19.12 2.47 1.84
C ASP A 153 18.03 2.53 0.76
N ASP A 154 16.86 3.09 1.09
CA ASP A 154 15.70 3.30 0.21
C ASP A 154 15.07 2.03 -0.37
N VAL A 155 15.42 0.86 0.16
CA VAL A 155 14.81 -0.41 -0.22
C VAL A 155 13.54 -0.64 0.60
N MET A 156 12.42 -0.91 -0.07
CA MET A 156 11.17 -1.25 0.61
C MET A 156 11.20 -2.69 1.12
N ARG A 157 11.29 -2.88 2.44
CA ARG A 157 11.27 -4.21 3.09
C ARG A 157 10.10 -4.46 4.02
N ARG A 158 9.41 -3.38 4.41
CA ARG A 158 8.43 -3.37 5.49
C ARG A 158 7.13 -2.82 4.93
N GLN A 159 6.04 -3.47 5.27
CA GLN A 159 4.69 -2.99 4.98
C GLN A 159 4.02 -2.61 6.30
N LEU A 160 3.44 -1.42 6.36
CA LEU A 160 2.59 -1.05 7.48
C LEU A 160 1.22 -1.66 7.27
N LEU A 161 0.75 -2.40 8.28
CA LEU A 161 -0.60 -2.96 8.28
C LEU A 161 -1.58 -1.99 8.93
N LEU A 162 -1.12 -1.32 9.99
CA LEU A 162 -1.90 -0.39 10.79
C LEU A 162 -1.11 0.89 11.05
N MET A 163 -1.81 2.02 11.10
CA MET A 163 -1.29 3.33 11.46
C MET A 163 -2.39 4.20 12.06
N THR A 164 -2.02 5.23 12.83
CA THR A 164 -2.98 6.22 13.31
C THR A 164 -3.54 7.03 12.14
N SER A 165 -4.86 7.10 12.02
CA SER A 165 -5.55 7.84 10.96
C SER A 165 -5.30 9.35 11.04
N SER A 166 -5.46 10.05 9.92
CA SER A 166 -5.48 11.52 9.86
C SER A 166 -6.86 12.05 9.45
N PRO A 167 -7.13 13.37 9.61
CA PRO A 167 -8.36 13.97 9.11
C PRO A 167 -8.54 13.85 7.59
N SER A 168 -7.44 13.85 6.81
CA SER A 168 -7.47 13.71 5.35
C SER A 168 -7.60 12.26 4.88
N CYS A 169 -7.06 11.31 5.65
CA CYS A 169 -7.10 9.87 5.37
C CYS A 169 -7.59 9.14 6.63
N ASN A 170 -8.92 9.09 6.76
CA ASN A 170 -9.60 8.57 7.95
C ASN A 170 -9.68 7.04 7.93
N THR A 171 -8.54 6.37 7.93
CA THR A 171 -8.43 4.92 8.04
C THR A 171 -7.21 4.55 8.85
N SER A 172 -7.31 3.44 9.59
CA SER A 172 -6.19 2.90 10.35
C SER A 172 -5.58 1.64 9.72
N HIS A 173 -6.10 1.20 8.57
CA HIS A 173 -5.68 0.00 7.89
C HIS A 173 -5.01 0.36 6.56
N SER A 174 -3.93 -0.33 6.21
CA SER A 174 -3.35 -0.13 4.88
C SER A 174 -4.25 -0.73 3.78
N LEU A 175 -4.08 -0.23 2.55
CA LEU A 175 -4.80 -0.69 1.37
C LEU A 175 -4.66 -2.20 1.20
N SER A 176 -3.43 -2.70 1.19
CA SER A 176 -3.14 -4.13 1.03
C SER A 176 -3.72 -4.97 2.16
N PHE A 177 -3.65 -4.50 3.41
CA PHE A 177 -4.24 -5.23 4.54
C PHE A 177 -5.76 -5.27 4.45
N ARG A 178 -6.42 -4.16 4.06
CA ARG A 178 -7.88 -4.12 3.90
C ARG A 178 -8.34 -5.02 2.76
N ILE A 179 -7.63 -5.04 1.63
CA ILE A 179 -7.92 -5.95 0.51
C ILE A 179 -7.81 -7.40 0.98
N ALA A 180 -6.72 -7.76 1.65
CA ALA A 180 -6.51 -9.13 2.15
C ALA A 180 -7.61 -9.55 3.13
N LEU A 181 -8.02 -8.68 4.06
CA LEU A 181 -9.10 -8.97 5.00
C LEU A 181 -10.45 -9.18 4.30
N ASN A 182 -10.76 -8.40 3.26
CA ASN A 182 -12.03 -8.57 2.52
C ASN A 182 -11.99 -9.80 1.61
N TYR A 183 -10.81 -10.18 1.10
CA TYR A 183 -10.64 -11.36 0.27
C TYR A 183 -10.72 -12.68 1.07
N LEU A 184 -10.18 -12.69 2.29
CA LEU A 184 -10.08 -13.89 3.14
C LEU A 184 -11.27 -14.10 4.11
N ALA A 185 -12.20 -13.15 4.19
CA ALA A 185 -13.34 -13.18 5.12
C ALA A 185 -14.44 -14.17 4.72
#